data_AF-A0A327WGA2-F1
#
_entry.id   AF-A0A327WGA2-F1
#
_cell.length_a   1.000
_cell.length_b   1.000
_cell.length_c   1.000
_cell.angle_alpha   90.00
_cell.angle_beta   90.00
_cell.angle_gamma   90.00
#
_symmetry.space_group_name_H-M   'P 1'
#
loop_
_entity.id
_entity.type
_entity.pdbx_description
1 polymer ?
#
loop_
_entity_poly.entity_id
_entity_poly.type
_entity_poly.pdbx_seq_one_letter_code
_entity_poly.pdbx_strand_id
1 'polypeptide(L)' 'MADSSHGHTPAAWTGVIIAFIGFIVAGAFMVMGSIVGFWAGMALLALAAVVGGAMHVAGLGKPRRAELKLNTQASEA' A
#
# COMPACT_ATOMS: atom_id res chain seq x y z
N MET A 1 -18.77 -13.12 13.49
CA MET A 1 -18.61 -13.24 12.03
C MET A 1 -17.76 -12.05 11.60
N ALA A 2 -16.67 -12.24 10.84
CA ALA A 2 -15.81 -11.12 10.44
C ALA A 2 -16.64 -10.12 9.63
N ASP A 3 -16.83 -8.92 10.17
CA ASP A 3 -17.46 -7.79 9.50
C ASP A 3 -16.79 -7.56 8.14
N SER A 4 -17.46 -8.02 7.10
CA SER A 4 -17.07 -8.03 5.69
C SER A 4 -17.10 -6.63 5.06
N SER A 5 -16.66 -5.61 5.80
CA SER A 5 -16.73 -4.19 5.41
C SER A 5 -15.50 -3.37 5.83
N HIS A 6 -14.33 -4.01 5.96
CA HIS A 6 -13.09 -3.32 6.34
C HIS A 6 -11.93 -3.69 5.39
N GLY A 7 -11.78 -2.94 4.30
CA GLY A 7 -10.53 -2.91 3.54
C GLY A 7 -10.27 -4.04 2.53
N HIS A 8 -11.30 -4.55 1.84
CA HIS A 8 -11.14 -5.56 0.78
C HIS A 8 -10.69 -5.02 -0.58
N THR A 9 -10.13 -3.81 -0.66
CA THR A 9 -9.52 -3.35 -1.91
C THR A 9 -8.16 -4.05 -2.04
N PRO A 10 -7.96 -4.96 -3.02
CA PRO A 10 -6.68 -5.66 -3.19
C PRO A 10 -5.51 -4.69 -3.27
N ALA A 11 -5.77 -3.49 -3.80
CA ALA A 11 -4.85 -2.35 -3.90
C ALA A 11 -4.21 -1.90 -2.57
N ALA A 12 -4.89 -2.05 -1.43
CA ALA A 12 -4.33 -1.67 -0.14
C ALA A 12 -3.36 -2.75 0.37
N TRP A 13 -3.66 -4.01 0.10
CA TRP A 13 -2.91 -5.15 0.63
C TRP A 13 -1.71 -5.53 -0.24
N THR A 14 -1.79 -5.30 -1.55
CA THR A 14 -0.70 -5.54 -2.52
C THR A 14 0.55 -4.72 -2.21
N GLY A 15 0.41 -3.42 -1.94
CA GLY A 15 1.56 -2.57 -1.58
C GLY A 15 2.22 -3.03 -0.28
N VAL A 16 1.43 -3.43 0.71
CA VAL A 16 1.91 -3.94 2.00
C VAL A 16 2.64 -5.27 1.85
N ILE A 17 2.09 -6.23 1.10
CA ILE A 17 2.75 -7.53 0.85
C ILE A 17 4.10 -7.31 0.16
N ILE A 18 4.16 -6.46 -0.88
CA ILE A 18 5.40 -6.23 -1.63
C ILE A 18 6.44 -5.54 -0.73
N ALA A 19 6.04 -4.55 0.07
CA ALA A 19 6.93 -3.92 1.05
C ALA A 19 7.43 -4.91 2.12
N PHE A 20 6.56 -5.82 2.57
CA PHE A 20 6.89 -6.83 3.56
C PHE A 20 7.92 -7.84 3.04
N ILE A 21 7.75 -8.32 1.81
CA ILE A 21 8.72 -9.19 1.14
C ILE A 21 10.04 -8.44 0.94
N GLY A 22 10.00 -7.19 0.49
CA GLY A 22 11.20 -6.35 0.34
C GLY A 22 11.97 -6.15 1.63
N PHE A 23 11.26 -5.96 2.75
CA PHE A 23 11.87 -5.83 4.06
C PHE A 23 12.54 -7.13 4.53
N ILE A 24 11.90 -8.28 4.34
CA ILE A 24 12.48 -9.59 4.67
C ILE A 24 13.75 -9.85 3.84
N VAL A 25 13.69 -9.59 2.53
CA VAL A 25 14.83 -9.77 1.62
C VAL A 25 15.98 -8.83 1.99
N ALA A 26 15.70 -7.55 2.22
CA ALA A 26 16.71 -6.59 2.65
C ALA A 26 17.36 -7.01 3.99
N GLY A 27 16.56 -7.44 4.97
CA GLY A 27 17.05 -7.92 6.27
C GLY A 27 17.91 -9.19 6.15
N ALA A 28 17.48 -10.17 5.34
CA ALA A 28 18.23 -11.41 5.12
C ALA A 28 19.61 -11.15 4.49
N PHE A 29 19.68 -10.27 3.49
CA PHE A 29 20.95 -9.92 2.85
C PHE A 29 21.85 -9.02 3.70
N MET A 30 21.26 -8.16 4.55
CA MET A 30 22.00 -7.37 5.53
C MET A 30 22.73 -8.29 6.53
N VAL A 31 22.07 -9.35 6.99
CA VAL A 31 22.67 -10.37 7.90
C VAL A 31 23.77 -11.16 7.19
N MET A 32 23.65 -11.41 5.89
CA MET A 32 24.66 -12.12 5.09
C MET A 32 25.89 -11.27 4.73
N GLY A 33 25.94 -10.00 5.15
CA GLY A 33 27.07 -9.08 4.92
C GLY A 33 27.27 -8.67 3.46
N SER A 34 26.28 -8.91 2.58
CA SER A 34 26.39 -8.62 1.16
C SER A 34 25.83 -7.24 0.85
N ILE A 35 26.71 -6.27 0.57
CA ILE A 35 26.33 -4.90 0.18
C ILE A 35 25.43 -4.90 -1.07
N VAL A 36 25.67 -5.84 -1.99
CA VAL A 36 24.89 -5.99 -3.23
C VAL A 36 23.48 -6.50 -2.92
N GLY A 37 23.35 -7.45 -1.98
CA GLY A 37 22.04 -7.96 -1.56
C GLY A 37 21.19 -6.93 -0.81
N PHE A 38 21.83 -6.01 -0.06
CA PHE A 38 21.13 -4.87 0.55
C PHE A 38 20.50 -3.95 -0.51
N TRP A 39 21.25 -3.61 -1.57
CA TRP A 39 20.73 -2.80 -2.67
C TRP A 39 19.64 -3.53 -3.48
N ALA A 40 19.72 -4.86 -3.60
CA ALA A 40 18.63 -5.66 -4.17
C ALA A 40 17.34 -5.56 -3.34
N GLY A 41 17.46 -5.57 -2.00
CA GLY A 41 16.33 -5.31 -1.10
C GLY A 41 15.76 -3.88 -1.22
N MET A 42 16.64 -2.88 -1.35
CA MET A 42 16.23 -1.48 -1.60
C MET A 42 15.50 -1.32 -2.94
N ALA A 43 15.95 -2.00 -4.00
CA ALA A 43 15.25 -2.01 -5.28
C ALA A 43 13.84 -2.60 -5.16
N LEU A 44 13.67 -3.63 -4.33
CA LEU A 44 12.36 -4.25 -4.06
C LEU A 44 11.43 -3.31 -3.27
N LEU A 45 11.96 -2.55 -2.32
CA LEU A 45 11.20 -1.52 -1.60
C LEU A 45 10.80 -0.36 -2.52
N ALA A 46 11.69 0.06 -3.42
CA ALA A 46 11.36 1.06 -4.44
C ALA A 46 10.22 0.57 -5.36
N LEU A 47 10.24 -0.70 -5.77
CA LEU A 47 9.13 -1.33 -6.49
C LEU A 47 7.82 -1.31 -5.69
N ALA A 48 7.87 -1.57 -4.38
CA ALA A 48 6.69 -1.48 -3.51
C ALA A 48 6.08 -0.07 -3.51
N ALA A 49 6.91 0.96 -3.46
CA ALA A 49 6.48 2.36 -3.53
C ALA A 49 5.87 2.72 -4.89
N VAL A 50 6.45 2.23 -5.99
CA VAL A 50 5.91 2.42 -7.35
C VAL A 50 4.54 1.76 -7.48
N VAL A 51 4.37 0.53 -6.99
CA VAL A 51 3.08 -0.19 -7.05
C VAL A 51 2.04 0.47 -6.14
N GLY A 52 2.42 0.89 -4.93
CA GLY A 52 1.54 1.63 -4.03
C GLY A 52 1.10 2.98 -4.62
N GLY A 53 2.03 3.69 -5.27
CA GLY A 53 1.75 4.93 -6.00
C GLY A 53 0.84 4.72 -7.20
N ALA A 54 1.08 3.68 -8.01
CA ALA A 54 0.22 3.31 -9.13
C ALA A 54 -1.21 3.00 -8.69
N MET A 55 -1.36 2.33 -7.55
CA MET A 55 -2.67 2.02 -6.96
C MET A 55 -3.37 3.25 -6.36
N HIS A 56 -2.60 4.21 -5.85
CA HIS A 56 -3.11 5.51 -5.42
C HIS A 56 -3.65 6.31 -6.63
N VAL A 57 -2.90 6.34 -7.73
CA VAL A 57 -3.31 7.02 -8.98
C VAL A 57 -4.48 6.32 -9.66
N ALA A 58 -4.60 4.99 -9.54
CA ALA A 58 -5.72 4.21 -10.06
C ALA A 58 -7.07 4.48 -9.34
N GLY A 59 -7.13 5.43 -8.40
CA GLY A 59 -8.39 5.86 -7.77
C GLY A 59 -8.93 4.90 -6.70
N LEU A 60 -8.20 3.82 -6.40
CA LEU A 60 -8.56 2.86 -5.35
C LEU A 60 -8.20 3.36 -3.93
N GLY A 61 -7.53 4.51 -3.83
CA GLY A 61 -7.20 5.22 -2.60
C GLY A 61 -8.34 6.06 -2.03
N LYS A 62 -9.55 5.48 -1.92
CA LYS A 62 -10.75 5.99 -1.22
C LYS A 62 -11.31 7.34 -1.71
N PRO A 63 -12.64 7.48 -1.94
CA PRO A 63 -13.22 8.77 -2.25
C PRO A 63 -12.99 9.77 -1.10
N ARG A 64 -12.54 10.95 -1.49
CA ARG A 64 -12.18 12.07 -0.62
C ARG A 64 -13.40 12.40 0.25
N ARG A 65 -13.25 12.29 1.57
CA ARG A 65 -14.22 12.62 2.65
C ARG A 65 -15.02 13.92 2.45
N ALA A 66 -14.60 14.80 1.54
CA ALA A 66 -15.32 15.98 1.08
C ALA A 66 -16.65 15.66 0.37
N GLU A 67 -16.74 14.56 -0.38
CA GLU A 67 -17.97 14.20 -1.12
C GLU A 67 -19.09 13.71 -0.19
N LEU A 68 -18.73 12.99 0.88
CA LEU A 68 -19.66 12.54 1.92
C LEU A 68 -20.31 13.70 2.68
N LYS A 69 -19.61 14.83 2.85
CA LYS A 69 -20.18 16.02 3.52
C LYS A 69 -21.18 16.77 2.64
N LEU A 70 -21.04 16.73 1.32
CA LEU A 70 -21.94 17.41 0.39
C LEU A 70 -23.31 16.70 0.28
N ASN A 71 -23.32 15.37 0.24
CA ASN A 71 -24.58 14.62 0.14
C ASN A 71 -25.41 14.60 1.44
N THR A 72 -24.74 14.61 2.61
CA THR A 72 -25.46 14.77 3.89
C THR A 72 -26.14 16.13 3.98
N GLN A 73 -25.45 17.20 3.57
CA GLN A 73 -26.00 18.57 3.61
C GLN A 73 -27.11 18.80 2.57
N ALA A 74 -27.06 18.11 1.43
CA ALA A 74 -28.12 18.18 0.41
C ALA A 74 -29.38 17.37 0.77
N SER A 75 -29.31 16.45 1.73
CA SER A 75 -30.46 15.67 2.21
C SER A 75 -31.13 16.30 3.45
N GLU A 76 -30.47 17.27 4.08
CA GLU A 76 -30.97 18.01 5.25
C GLU A 76 -31.56 19.40 4.89
N ALA A 77 -31.57 19.76 3.60
CA ALA A 77 -32.14 21.01 3.05
C ALA A 77 -33.37 20.72 2.18
#